data_AF-A0A939UNU2-F1
#
_entry.id   AF-A0A939UNU2-F1
#
_cell.length_a   1.000
_cell.length_b   1.000
_cell.length_c   1.000
_cell.angle_alpha   90.00
_cell.angle_beta   90.00
_cell.angle_gamma   90.00
#
_symmetry.space_group_name_H-M   'P 1'
#
loop_
_entity.id
_entity.type
_entity.pdbx_description
1 polymer ?
#
loop_
_entity_poly.entity_id
_entity_poly.type
_entity_poly.pdbx_seq_one_letter_code
_entity_poly.pdbx_strand_id
1 'polypeptide(L)' 'MDGTFWAILPALIAIFLALLTKEVYSSLFCGIVVGALLANGFNPVESFNTIAIKGLSEPVADLAGISIFLVILG' A
#
# COMPACT_ATOMS: atom_id res chain seq x y z
N MET A 1 -4.73 22.73 0.23
CA MET A 1 -5.20 21.76 -0.78
C MET A 1 -3.96 21.13 -1.39
N ASP A 2 -3.18 20.43 -0.57
CA ASP A 2 -1.77 20.15 -0.84
C ASP A 2 -1.54 18.65 -0.68
N GLY A 3 -1.74 17.89 -1.75
CA GLY A 3 -1.60 16.42 -1.67
C GLY A 3 -1.67 15.67 -2.98
N THR A 4 -2.34 16.22 -4.01
CA THR A 4 -2.53 15.48 -5.27
C THR A 4 -1.23 15.27 -6.05
N PHE A 5 -0.34 16.27 -6.07
CA PHE A 5 0.88 16.16 -6.89
C PHE A 5 1.92 15.20 -6.28
N TRP A 6 2.07 15.19 -4.96
CA TRP A 6 3.02 14.30 -4.27
C TRP A 6 2.49 12.88 -4.06
N ALA A 7 1.16 12.67 -3.98
CA ALA A 7 0.63 11.30 -3.88
C ALA A 7 0.80 10.49 -5.18
N ILE A 8 0.87 11.16 -6.33
CA ILE A 8 0.99 10.53 -7.65
C ILE A 8 2.45 10.19 -8.00
N LEU A 9 3.42 10.96 -7.51
CA LEU A 9 4.83 10.73 -7.81
C LEU A 9 5.33 9.30 -7.46
N PRO A 10 5.01 8.70 -6.29
CA PRO A 10 5.40 7.33 -5.99
C PRO A 10 4.78 6.30 -6.94
N ALA A 11 3.50 6.48 -7.30
CA ALA A 11 2.83 5.60 -8.26
C ALA A 11 3.47 5.70 -9.66
N LEU A 12 3.84 6.91 -10.08
CA LEU A 12 4.47 7.14 -11.37
C LEU A 12 5.87 6.52 -11.45
N ILE A 13 6.68 6.68 -10.40
CA ILE A 13 8.02 6.07 -10.30
C ILE A 13 7.91 4.54 -10.33
N ALA A 14 6.94 3.96 -9.64
CA ALA A 14 6.71 2.52 -9.64
C ALA A 14 6.33 1.98 -11.03
N ILE A 15 5.52 2.70 -11.80
CA ILE A 15 5.13 2.29 -13.16
C ILE A 15 6.33 2.38 -14.12
N PHE A 16 7.11 3.46 -14.06
CA PHE A 16 8.28 3.62 -14.93
C PHE A 16 9.39 2.61 -14.61
N LEU A 17 9.67 2.33 -13.35
CA LEU A 17 10.64 1.28 -12.98
C LEU A 17 10.16 -0.11 -13.43
N ALA A 18 8.87 -0.42 -13.29
CA ALA A 18 8.31 -1.72 -13.67
C ALA A 18 8.47 -2.01 -15.17
N LEU A 19 8.35 -0.97 -16.01
CA LEU A 19 8.51 -1.06 -17.45
C LEU A 19 9.98 -1.15 -17.88
N LEU A 20 10.89 -0.53 -17.13
CA LEU A 20 12.32 -0.57 -17.44
C LEU A 20 13.00 -1.88 -16.99
N THR A 21 12.63 -2.43 -15.84
CA THR A 21 13.34 -3.58 -15.24
C THR A 21 12.79 -4.95 -15.61
N LYS A 22 11.66 -5.05 -16.32
CA LYS A 22 10.93 -6.32 -16.61
C LYS A 22 10.62 -7.19 -15.37
N GLU A 23 10.84 -6.68 -14.17
CA GLU A 23 10.56 -7.34 -12.89
C GLU A 23 9.45 -6.56 -12.17
N VAL A 24 8.21 -6.83 -12.59
CA VAL A 24 6.98 -6.19 -12.08
C VAL A 24 6.88 -6.29 -10.56
N TYR A 25 7.31 -7.42 -10.00
CA TYR A 25 7.27 -7.69 -8.56
C TYR A 25 8.15 -6.74 -7.74
N SER A 26 9.37 -6.48 -8.21
CA SER A 26 10.34 -5.64 -7.49
C SER A 26 9.93 -4.17 -7.51
N SER A 27 9.37 -3.72 -8.65
CA SER A 27 8.86 -2.35 -8.75
C SER A 27 7.60 -2.10 -7.91
N LEU A 28 6.72 -3.10 -7.81
CA LEU A 28 5.51 -3.02 -6.99
C LEU A 28 5.87 -2.94 -5.50
N PHE A 29 6.87 -3.69 -5.04
CA PHE A 29 7.40 -3.59 -3.69
C PHE A 29 8.01 -2.21 -3.41
N CYS A 30 8.86 -1.71 -4.31
CA CYS A 30 9.46 -0.38 -4.17
C CYS A 30 8.40 0.73 -4.12
N GLY A 31 7.34 0.63 -4.94
CA GLY A 31 6.23 1.58 -4.93
C GLY A 31 5.45 1.64 -3.61
N ILE A 32 5.17 0.47 -3.01
CA ILE A 32 4.49 0.40 -1.70
C ILE A 32 5.37 1.02 -0.60
N VAL A 33 6.68 0.71 -0.61
CA VAL A 33 7.64 1.27 0.36
C VAL A 33 7.73 2.79 0.22
N VAL A 34 7.94 3.31 -0.99
CA VAL A 34 8.03 4.76 -1.23
C VAL A 34 6.70 5.46 -0.93
N GLY A 35 5.56 4.86 -1.27
CA GLY A 35 4.23 5.39 -0.95
C GLY A 35 3.98 5.48 0.56
N ALA A 36 4.37 4.46 1.32
CA ALA A 36 4.25 4.47 2.77
C ALA A 36 5.21 5.45 3.45
N LEU A 37 6.42 5.63 2.91
CA LEU A 37 7.38 6.65 3.37
C LEU A 37 6.85 8.07 3.14
N LEU A 38 6.21 8.32 2.00
CA LEU A 38 5.60 9.62 1.71
C LEU A 38 4.36 9.87 2.56
N ALA A 39 3.55 8.84 2.84
CA ALA A 39 2.39 8.95 3.72
C ALA A 39 2.76 9.29 5.18
N ASN A 40 3.96 8.87 5.64
CA ASN A 40 4.41 9.03 7.02
C ASN A 40 5.60 10.01 7.19
N GLY A 41 5.85 10.88 6.20
CA GLY A 41 6.85 11.95 6.33
C GLY A 41 8.29 11.46 6.53
N PHE A 42 8.70 10.40 5.83
CA PHE A 42 10.05 9.79 5.89
C PHE A 42 10.43 9.13 7.24
N ASN A 43 9.45 8.78 8.08
CA ASN A 43 9.71 7.91 9.22
C ASN A 43 9.58 6.42 8.82
N PRO A 44 10.68 5.65 8.74
CA PRO A 44 10.64 4.27 8.30
C PRO A 44 9.87 3.34 9.24
N VAL A 45 9.82 3.65 10.54
CA VAL A 45 9.12 2.82 11.54
C VAL A 45 7.60 2.93 11.35
N GLU A 46 7.09 4.15 11.23
CA GLU A 46 5.65 4.40 10.98
C GLU A 46 5.20 3.96 9.59
N SER A 47 6.10 4.06 8.60
CA SER A 47 5.86 3.54 7.25
C SER A 47 5.65 2.03 7.26
N PHE A 48 6.47 1.31 8.02
CA PHE A 48 6.34 -0.14 8.14
C PHE A 48 5.06 -0.52 8.88
N ASN A 49 4.69 0.20 9.94
CA ASN A 49 3.43 0.02 10.64
C ASN A 49 2.22 0.25 9.70
N THR A 50 2.29 1.27 8.85
CA THR A 50 1.25 1.57 7.87
C THR A 50 1.13 0.47 6.80
N ILE A 51 2.25 -0.08 6.32
CA ILE A 51 2.22 -1.17 5.33
C ILE A 51 1.71 -2.47 5.97
N ALA A 52 2.31 -2.88 7.08
CA ALA A 52 2.12 -4.20 7.67
C ALA A 52 0.81 -4.31 8.47
N ILE A 53 0.45 -3.27 9.21
CA ILE A 53 -0.74 -3.28 10.06
C ILE A 53 -1.91 -2.66 9.31
N LYS A 54 -1.82 -1.39 8.89
CA LYS A 54 -2.96 -0.69 8.28
C LYS A 54 -3.32 -1.22 6.90
N GLY A 55 -2.31 -1.46 6.06
CA GLY A 55 -2.49 -1.99 4.70
C GLY A 55 -3.11 -3.39 4.67
N LEU A 56 -2.99 -4.17 5.74
CA LEU A 56 -3.58 -5.51 5.84
C LEU A 56 -4.88 -5.52 6.66
N SER A 57 -4.99 -4.68 7.70
CA SER A 57 -6.15 -4.66 8.58
C SER A 57 -7.36 -3.96 7.97
N GLU A 58 -7.16 -2.86 7.21
CA GLU A 58 -8.28 -2.08 6.66
C GLU A 58 -9.11 -2.91 5.64
N PRO A 59 -8.49 -3.62 4.68
CA PRO A 59 -9.26 -4.45 3.74
C PRO A 59 -9.93 -5.66 4.40
N VAL A 60 -9.29 -6.24 5.41
CA VAL A 60 -9.85 -7.39 6.15
C VAL A 60 -10.99 -6.96 7.06
N ALA A 61 -10.87 -5.79 7.71
CA ALA A 61 -11.91 -5.26 8.59
C ALA A 61 -13.18 -4.89 7.81
N ASP A 62 -13.05 -4.37 6.59
CA ASP A 62 -14.19 -4.02 5.72
C ASP A 62 -14.99 -5.27 5.29
N LEU A 63 -14.30 -6.39 5.07
CA LEU A 63 -14.90 -7.68 4.69
C LEU A 63 -15.21 -8.58 5.90
N ALA A 64 -14.82 -8.19 7.12
CA ALA A 64 -14.92 -9.02 8.32
C ALA A 64 -16.38 -9.39 8.67
N GLY A 65 -17.33 -8.48 8.43
CA GLY A 65 -18.75 -8.76 8.66
C GLY A 65 -19.28 -9.89 7.78
N ILE A 66 -18.86 -9.92 6.51
CA ILE A 66 -19.27 -10.94 5.54
C ILE A 66 -18.56 -12.27 5.83
N SER A 67 -17.28 -12.24 6.22
CA SER A 67 -16.54 -13.47 6.56
C SER A 67 -17.08 -14.15 7.83
N ILE A 68 -17.48 -13.38 8.84
CA ILE A 68 -18.13 -13.91 10.07
C ILE A 68 -19.50 -14.51 9.75
N PHE A 69 -20.28 -13.86 8.89
CA PHE A 69 -21.57 -14.39 8.44
C PHE A 69 -21.40 -15.73 7.69
N LEU A 70 -20.41 -15.85 6.81
CA LEU A 70 -20.10 -17.08 6.08
C LEU A 70 -19.68 -18.22 7.02
N VAL A 71 -18.83 -17.94 8.01
CA VAL A 71 -18.39 -18.90 9.04
C VAL A 71 -19.55 -19.45 9.87
N ILE A 72 -20.56 -18.62 10.15
CA ILE A 72 -21.76 -19.03 10.89
C ILE A 72 -22.72 -19.86 10.01
N LEU A 73 -22.74 -19.62 8.69
CA LEU A 73 -23.59 -20.36 7.75
C LEU A 73 -23.05 -21.77 7.42
N GLY A 74 -21.71 -21.93 7.39
CA GLY A 74 -21.07 -23.21 7.04
C GLY A 74 -20.94 -23.42 5.55
#